data_AF-A0A7S8EC29-F1
#
_entry.id   AF-A0A7S8EC29-F1
#
_cell.length_a   1.000
_cell.length_b   1.000
_cell.length_c   1.000
_cell.angle_alpha   90.00
_cell.angle_beta   90.00
_cell.angle_gamma   90.00
#
_symmetry.space_group_name_H-M   'P 1'
#
loop_
_entity.id
_entity.type
_entity.pdbx_description
1 polymer ?
#
loop_
_entity_poly.entity_id
_entity_poly.type
_entity_poly.pdbx_seq_one_letter_code
_entity_poly.pdbx_strand_id
1 'polypeptide(L)'
;MSIVQARQIAINVVHLAELAARFQAKYGRNYVVKPDSPQDAVSLYEEILSQQALIAGMLSPEALDVAYHRFGNWWSRHDVIDSAIVNELVMDACNLVSRAGYIEETNPRETQSLLPIQKSIAGMLHPNAREMAREAAFTHREAS
;
A
#
# COMPACT_ATOMS: atom_id res chain seq x y z
N MET A 1 9.47 -9.33 9.59
CA MET A 1 8.41 -9.69 8.61
C MET A 1 8.69 -11.10 8.12
N SER A 2 7.71 -12.01 8.21
CA SER A 2 7.80 -13.39 7.70
C SER A 2 7.35 -13.52 6.25
N ILE A 3 7.60 -14.67 5.60
CA ILE A 3 7.07 -14.94 4.25
C ILE A 3 5.54 -14.86 4.20
N VAL A 4 4.86 -15.30 5.26
CA VAL A 4 3.39 -15.31 5.35
C VAL A 4 2.87 -13.87 5.34
N GLN A 5 3.50 -12.98 6.09
CA GLN A 5 3.16 -11.55 6.09
C GLN A 5 3.41 -10.90 4.73
N ALA A 6 4.54 -11.21 4.08
CA ALA A 6 4.86 -10.71 2.76
C ALA A 6 3.84 -11.16 1.70
N ARG A 7 3.41 -12.43 1.74
CA ARG A 7 2.37 -12.96 0.83
C ARG A 7 1.05 -12.25 1.04
N GLN A 8 0.68 -11.99 2.29
CA GLN A 8 -0.56 -11.28 2.60
C GLN A 8 -0.51 -9.82 2.12
N ILE A 9 0.66 -9.16 2.15
CA ILE A 9 0.85 -7.86 1.50
C ILE A 9 0.62 -7.96 -0.01
N ALA A 10 1.21 -8.97 -0.68
CA ALA A 10 1.05 -9.16 -2.12
C ALA A 10 -0.42 -9.41 -2.52
N ILE A 11 -1.15 -10.22 -1.76
CA ILE A 11 -2.59 -10.43 -1.96
C ILE A 11 -3.36 -9.11 -1.87
N ASN A 12 -3.08 -8.32 -0.83
CA ASN A 12 -3.74 -7.02 -0.63
C ASN A 12 -3.39 -6.01 -1.74
N VAL A 13 -2.18 -6.05 -2.27
CA VAL A 13 -1.77 -5.20 -3.40
C VAL A 13 -2.45 -5.60 -4.71
N VAL A 14 -2.64 -6.91 -4.96
CA VAL A 14 -3.42 -7.38 -6.11
C VAL A 14 -4.87 -6.95 -6.00
N HIS A 15 -5.46 -7.01 -4.80
CA HIS A 15 -6.81 -6.49 -4.59
C HIS A 15 -6.90 -4.97 -4.82
N LEU A 16 -5.89 -4.21 -4.40
CA LEU A 16 -5.81 -2.77 -4.73
C LEU A 16 -5.76 -2.53 -6.25
N ALA A 17 -5.04 -3.38 -7.00
CA ALA A 17 -4.99 -3.32 -8.46
C ALA A 17 -6.37 -3.53 -9.10
N GLU A 18 -7.13 -4.49 -8.58
CA GLU A 18 -8.50 -4.73 -9.00
C GLU A 18 -9.39 -3.51 -8.74
N LEU A 19 -9.35 -2.94 -7.54
CA LEU A 19 -10.16 -1.75 -7.19
C LEU A 19 -9.79 -0.54 -8.06
N ALA A 20 -8.50 -0.27 -8.26
CA ALA A 20 -8.02 0.82 -9.10
C ALA A 20 -8.45 0.63 -10.57
N ALA A 21 -8.34 -0.59 -11.10
CA ALA A 21 -8.78 -0.91 -12.46
C ALA A 21 -10.30 -0.73 -12.62
N ARG A 22 -11.10 -1.20 -11.64
CA ARG A 22 -12.56 -1.00 -11.63
C ARG A 22 -12.93 0.48 -11.62
N PHE A 23 -12.24 1.28 -10.80
CA PHE A 23 -12.47 2.73 -10.73
C PHE A 23 -12.15 3.41 -12.07
N GLN A 24 -10.97 3.13 -12.63
CA GLN A 24 -10.52 3.72 -13.90
C GLN A 24 -11.40 3.31 -15.08
N ALA A 25 -11.85 2.06 -15.13
CA ALA A 25 -12.75 1.57 -16.17
C ALA A 25 -14.11 2.28 -16.15
N LYS A 26 -14.60 2.63 -14.95
CA LYS A 26 -15.93 3.24 -14.78
C LYS A 26 -15.92 4.76 -14.93
N TYR A 27 -14.94 5.44 -14.35
CA TYR A 27 -14.93 6.91 -14.26
C TYR A 27 -13.83 7.58 -15.07
N GLY A 28 -12.85 6.80 -15.54
CA GLY A 28 -11.67 7.29 -16.25
C GLY A 28 -10.51 7.65 -15.32
N ARG A 29 -9.30 7.61 -15.87
CA ARG A 29 -8.02 7.84 -15.15
C ARG A 29 -7.85 9.25 -14.53
N ASN A 30 -8.58 10.24 -15.04
CA ASN A 30 -8.46 11.65 -14.63
C ASN A 30 -9.66 12.11 -13.81
N TYR A 31 -10.48 11.17 -13.33
CA TYR A 31 -11.64 11.50 -12.52
C TYR A 31 -11.18 12.04 -11.15
N VAL A 32 -11.81 13.11 -10.70
CA VAL A 32 -11.57 13.76 -9.41
C VAL A 32 -12.81 13.56 -8.56
N VAL A 33 -12.65 12.98 -7.37
CA VAL A 33 -13.75 12.72 -6.45
C VAL A 33 -14.09 14.02 -5.72
N LYS A 34 -15.35 14.43 -5.81
CA LYS A 34 -15.89 15.67 -5.22
C LYS A 34 -17.03 15.36 -4.27
N PRO A 35 -17.44 16.30 -3.40
CA PRO A 35 -18.58 16.09 -2.50
C PRO A 35 -19.90 15.78 -3.23
N ASP A 36 -20.05 16.18 -4.49
CA ASP A 36 -21.19 15.91 -5.36
C ASP A 36 -20.99 14.74 -6.33
N SER A 37 -19.88 13.99 -6.19
CA SER A 37 -19.63 12.79 -6.96
C SER A 37 -20.72 11.73 -6.71
N PRO A 38 -20.98 10.85 -7.68
CA PRO A 38 -21.83 9.69 -7.48
C PRO A 38 -21.39 8.88 -6.25
N GLN A 39 -22.36 8.45 -5.45
CA GLN A 39 -22.11 7.74 -4.18
C GLN A 39 -21.21 6.51 -4.37
N ASP A 40 -21.37 5.81 -5.49
CA ASP A 40 -20.57 4.65 -5.87
C ASP A 40 -19.13 4.99 -6.27
N ALA A 41 -18.85 6.21 -6.74
CA ALA A 41 -17.49 6.70 -6.95
C ALA A 41 -16.81 6.98 -5.60
N VAL A 42 -17.53 7.63 -4.68
CA VAL A 42 -17.05 7.91 -3.32
C VAL A 42 -16.75 6.60 -2.57
N SER A 43 -17.68 5.65 -2.57
CA SER A 43 -17.47 4.36 -1.89
C SER A 43 -16.29 3.57 -2.45
N LEU A 44 -16.10 3.54 -3.79
CA LEU A 44 -14.96 2.84 -4.37
C LEU A 44 -13.62 3.54 -4.06
N TYR A 45 -13.61 4.87 -3.97
CA TYR A 45 -12.45 5.63 -3.51
C TYR A 45 -12.10 5.32 -2.04
N GLU A 46 -13.10 5.27 -1.17
CA GLU A 46 -12.93 4.90 0.25
C GLU A 46 -12.43 3.46 0.41
N GLU A 47 -12.92 2.52 -0.41
CA GLU A 47 -12.41 1.14 -0.46
C GLU A 47 -10.92 1.12 -0.88
N ILE A 48 -10.54 1.90 -1.89
CA ILE A 48 -9.14 2.04 -2.34
C ILE A 48 -8.25 2.62 -1.24
N LEU A 49 -8.70 3.64 -0.52
CA LEU A 49 -7.96 4.21 0.61
C LEU A 49 -7.83 3.22 1.76
N SER A 50 -8.92 2.53 2.11
CA SER A 50 -8.95 1.52 3.16
C SER A 50 -8.01 0.37 2.83
N GLN A 51 -7.98 -0.07 1.57
CA GLN A 51 -7.07 -1.11 1.11
C GLN A 51 -5.60 -0.68 1.19
N GLN A 52 -5.30 0.57 0.84
CA GLN A 52 -3.96 1.13 1.05
C GLN A 52 -3.58 1.20 2.53
N ALA A 53 -4.54 1.54 3.41
CA ALA A 53 -4.31 1.61 4.86
C ALA A 53 -4.04 0.22 5.44
N LEU A 54 -4.77 -0.80 4.99
CA LEU A 54 -4.51 -2.21 5.35
C LEU A 54 -3.09 -2.62 4.94
N ILE A 55 -2.66 -2.31 3.72
CA ILE A 55 -1.29 -2.58 3.28
C ILE A 55 -0.28 -1.85 4.17
N ALA A 56 -0.50 -0.56 4.45
CA ALA A 56 0.39 0.23 5.31
C ALA A 56 0.50 -0.36 6.72
N GLY A 57 -0.62 -0.81 7.33
CA GLY A 57 -0.64 -1.41 8.65
C GLY A 57 0.13 -2.73 8.76
N MET A 58 0.42 -3.37 7.63
CA MET A 58 1.24 -4.60 7.59
C MET A 58 2.74 -4.34 7.43
N LEU A 59 3.13 -3.10 7.11
CA LEU A 59 4.54 -2.71 7.01
C LEU A 59 5.13 -2.44 8.38
N SER A 60 6.46 -2.50 8.48
CA SER A 60 7.16 -2.06 9.69
C SER A 60 6.91 -0.57 9.95
N PRO A 61 6.77 -0.14 11.22
CA PRO A 61 6.60 1.27 11.56
C PRO A 61 7.70 2.17 10.98
N GLU A 62 8.95 1.70 11.01
CA GLU A 62 10.09 2.43 10.43
C GLU A 62 9.92 2.66 8.92
N ALA A 63 9.27 1.75 8.19
CA ALA A 63 8.98 1.93 6.78
C ALA A 63 7.97 3.04 6.52
N LEU A 64 7.01 3.22 7.44
CA LEU A 64 6.00 4.27 7.35
C LEU A 64 6.57 5.65 7.66
N ASP A 65 7.55 5.73 8.58
CA ASP A 65 8.18 6.99 8.99
C ASP A 65 9.10 7.57 7.92
N VAL A 66 9.89 6.71 7.25
CA VAL A 66 10.84 7.13 6.21
C VAL A 66 10.50 6.45 4.89
N ALA A 67 9.39 6.85 4.30
CA ALA A 67 8.89 6.31 3.04
C ALA A 67 9.71 6.83 1.83
N TYR A 68 9.96 5.97 0.83
CA TYR A 68 10.70 6.32 -0.37
C TYR A 68 9.76 6.72 -1.52
N HIS A 69 9.63 8.03 -1.75
CA HIS A 69 8.72 8.59 -2.74
C HIS A 69 9.27 8.51 -4.18
N ARG A 70 9.35 7.30 -4.75
CA ARG A 70 9.83 7.08 -6.14
C ARG A 70 8.97 7.81 -7.20
N PHE A 71 7.68 8.00 -6.93
CA PHE A 71 6.72 8.62 -7.85
C PHE A 71 6.35 10.05 -7.47
N GLY A 72 7.13 10.67 -6.56
CA GLY A 72 6.81 11.95 -5.96
C GLY A 72 5.44 11.95 -5.27
N ASN A 73 4.80 13.12 -5.24
CA ASN A 73 3.47 13.29 -4.63
C ASN A 73 2.38 12.98 -5.67
N TRP A 74 2.27 11.74 -6.13
CA TRP A 74 1.26 11.37 -7.13
C TRP A 74 -0.16 11.76 -6.73
N TRP A 75 -0.45 11.71 -5.42
CA TRP A 75 -1.72 12.12 -4.81
C TRP A 75 -2.04 13.60 -4.98
N SER A 76 -1.07 14.44 -5.33
CA SER A 76 -1.33 15.84 -5.69
C SER A 76 -1.92 16.01 -7.09
N ARG A 77 -1.84 14.98 -7.92
CA ARG A 77 -2.27 14.98 -9.33
C ARG A 77 -3.51 14.12 -9.56
N HIS A 78 -3.70 13.09 -8.73
CA HIS A 78 -4.78 12.11 -8.84
C HIS A 78 -5.29 11.76 -7.45
N ASP A 79 -6.61 11.73 -7.26
CA ASP A 79 -7.19 11.28 -5.99
C ASP A 79 -7.04 9.77 -5.83
N VAL A 80 -7.25 9.03 -6.92
CA VAL A 80 -7.12 7.58 -6.96
C VAL A 80 -5.75 7.18 -7.50
N ILE A 81 -5.15 6.18 -6.87
CA ILE A 81 -3.88 5.60 -7.30
C ILE A 81 -3.99 5.08 -8.75
N ASP A 82 -3.04 5.48 -9.59
CA ASP A 82 -3.06 5.07 -11.00
C ASP A 82 -2.51 3.65 -11.21
N SER A 83 -2.81 3.07 -12.37
CA SER A 83 -2.44 1.68 -12.67
C SER A 83 -0.93 1.48 -12.85
N ALA A 84 -0.17 2.50 -13.24
CA ALA A 84 1.28 2.40 -13.33
C ALA A 84 1.90 2.29 -11.92
N ILE A 85 1.43 3.11 -10.97
CA ILE A 85 1.88 3.03 -9.57
C ILE A 85 1.46 1.71 -8.94
N VAL A 86 0.25 1.23 -9.21
CA VAL A 86 -0.17 -0.08 -8.69
C VAL A 86 0.65 -1.23 -9.27
N ASN A 87 1.02 -1.19 -10.55
CA ASN A 87 1.91 -2.21 -11.13
C ASN A 87 3.28 -2.23 -10.43
N GLU A 88 3.81 -1.07 -10.09
CA GLU A 88 5.08 -0.93 -9.36
C GLU A 88 4.96 -1.42 -7.91
N LEU A 89 3.82 -1.18 -7.26
CA LEU A 89 3.47 -1.80 -5.97
C LEU A 89 3.43 -3.33 -6.07
N VAL A 90 2.84 -3.88 -7.13
CA VAL A 90 2.80 -5.34 -7.36
C VAL A 90 4.22 -5.90 -7.51
N MET A 91 5.09 -5.24 -8.28
CA MET A 91 6.48 -5.67 -8.43
C MET A 91 7.23 -5.66 -7.10
N ASP A 92 7.12 -4.58 -6.31
CA ASP A 92 7.76 -4.50 -5.00
C ASP A 92 7.19 -5.53 -4.01
N ALA A 93 5.89 -5.80 -4.04
CA ALA A 93 5.27 -6.81 -3.18
C ALA A 93 5.72 -8.24 -3.56
N CYS A 94 5.84 -8.55 -4.84
CA CYS A 94 6.42 -9.82 -5.30
C CYS A 94 7.88 -9.95 -4.86
N ASN A 95 8.68 -8.87 -5.00
CA ASN A 95 10.06 -8.84 -4.55
C ASN A 95 10.16 -9.05 -3.02
N LEU A 96 9.24 -8.46 -2.25
CA LEU A 96 9.13 -8.66 -0.81
C LEU A 96 8.92 -10.15 -0.45
N VAL A 97 8.01 -10.83 -1.18
CA VAL A 97 7.77 -12.28 -1.01
C VAL A 97 9.01 -13.09 -1.34
N SER A 98 9.63 -12.85 -2.50
CA SER A 98 10.84 -13.57 -2.92
C SER A 98 11.97 -13.42 -1.92
N ARG A 99 12.20 -12.20 -1.40
CA ARG A 99 13.23 -11.92 -0.40
C ARG A 99 12.91 -12.55 0.94
N ALA A 100 11.66 -12.47 1.40
CA ALA A 100 11.23 -13.09 2.64
C ALA A 100 11.41 -14.62 2.59
N GLY A 101 11.05 -15.27 1.48
CA GLY A 101 11.28 -16.70 1.31
C GLY A 101 12.75 -17.08 1.24
N TYR A 102 13.58 -16.28 0.54
CA TYR A 102 15.03 -16.51 0.54
C TYR A 102 15.62 -16.44 1.95
N ILE A 103 15.22 -15.44 2.74
CA ILE A 103 15.66 -15.28 4.14
C ILE A 103 15.23 -16.47 5.01
N GLU A 104 14.00 -16.95 4.84
CA GLU A 104 13.49 -18.08 5.62
C GLU A 104 14.27 -19.38 5.36
N GLU A 105 14.62 -19.64 4.09
CA GLU A 105 15.35 -20.86 3.69
C GLU A 105 16.87 -20.80 3.99
N THR A 106 17.48 -19.61 3.97
CA THR A 106 18.95 -19.47 4.05
C THR A 106 19.48 -19.04 5.42
N ASN A 107 18.60 -18.75 6.38
CA ASN A 107 18.91 -18.33 7.75
C ASN A 107 19.99 -17.21 7.86
N PRO A 108 19.74 -16.00 7.35
CA PRO A 108 20.74 -14.95 7.30
C PRO A 108 20.81 -14.23 8.64
N ARG A 109 21.83 -14.57 9.43
CA ARG A 109 22.18 -13.83 10.65
C ARG A 109 22.59 -12.37 10.38
N GLU A 110 22.81 -11.93 9.14
CA GLU A 110 23.08 -10.52 8.81
C GLU A 110 22.47 -10.04 7.48
N THR A 111 21.61 -9.01 7.60
CA THR A 111 21.33 -7.89 6.66
C THR A 111 20.87 -8.16 5.20
N GLN A 112 19.93 -9.08 4.97
CA GLN A 112 18.91 -8.79 3.93
C GLN A 112 17.73 -8.08 4.58
N SER A 113 17.88 -6.78 4.78
CA SER A 113 16.79 -5.98 5.32
C SER A 113 15.66 -5.92 4.29
N LEU A 114 14.48 -6.39 4.66
CA LEU A 114 13.25 -6.21 3.90
C LEU A 114 12.77 -4.74 3.95
N LEU A 115 13.39 -3.92 4.78
CA LEU A 115 12.98 -2.55 5.05
C LEU A 115 13.02 -1.63 3.82
N PRO A 116 14.05 -1.66 2.93
CA PRO A 116 14.05 -0.79 1.75
C PRO A 116 12.86 -1.04 0.81
N ILE A 117 12.45 -2.31 0.66
CA ILE A 117 11.28 -2.68 -0.12
C ILE A 117 10.01 -2.17 0.57
N GLN A 118 9.90 -2.35 1.89
CA GLN A 118 8.77 -1.80 2.65
C GLN A 118 8.70 -0.27 2.58
N LYS A 119 9.83 0.44 2.64
CA LYS A 119 9.92 1.91 2.47
C LYS A 119 9.48 2.33 1.08
N SER A 120 9.83 1.55 0.06
CA SER A 120 9.37 1.75 -1.32
C SER A 120 7.86 1.58 -1.45
N ILE A 121 7.30 0.49 -0.92
CA ILE A 121 5.85 0.25 -0.86
C ILE A 121 5.16 1.41 -0.13
N ALA A 122 5.62 1.77 1.07
CA ALA A 122 5.05 2.88 1.84
C ALA A 122 5.07 4.20 1.07
N GLY A 123 6.13 4.45 0.29
CA GLY A 123 6.26 5.68 -0.50
C GLY A 123 5.30 5.78 -1.68
N MET A 124 4.69 4.67 -2.09
CA MET A 124 3.66 4.60 -3.13
C MET A 124 2.24 4.70 -2.58
N LEU A 125 2.03 4.51 -1.28
CA LEU A 125 0.71 4.61 -0.66
C LEU A 125 0.32 6.06 -0.38
N HIS A 126 -0.98 6.36 -0.44
CA HIS A 126 -1.52 7.66 -0.12
C HIS A 126 -1.16 8.09 1.32
N PRO A 127 -0.79 9.37 1.58
CA PRO A 127 -0.49 9.85 2.94
C PRO A 127 -1.59 9.56 3.96
N ASN A 128 -2.86 9.88 3.65
CA ASN A 128 -3.99 9.58 4.54
C ASN A 128 -4.08 8.09 4.90
N ALA A 129 -3.82 7.18 3.95
CA ALA A 129 -3.85 5.75 4.22
C ALA A 129 -2.74 5.33 5.20
N ARG A 130 -1.56 5.96 5.13
CA ARG A 130 -0.48 5.74 6.10
C ARG A 130 -0.82 6.31 7.48
N GLU A 131 -1.48 7.47 7.54
CA GLU A 131 -1.94 8.07 8.79
C GLU A 131 -3.00 7.20 9.46
N MET A 132 -4.01 6.74 8.71
CA MET A 132 -5.03 5.79 9.20
C MET A 132 -4.40 4.53 9.79
N ALA A 133 -3.38 3.98 9.13
CA ALA A 133 -2.67 2.81 9.65
C ALA A 133 -1.91 3.09 10.95
N ARG A 134 -1.31 4.28 11.09
CA ARG A 134 -0.64 4.70 12.33
C ARG A 134 -1.66 4.86 13.46
N GLU A 135 -2.77 5.55 13.21
CA GLU A 135 -3.85 5.75 14.17
C GLU A 135 -4.43 4.43 14.67
N ALA A 136 -4.71 3.48 13.76
CA ALA A 136 -5.17 2.15 14.14
C ALA A 136 -4.18 1.41 15.05
N ALA A 137 -2.87 1.56 14.81
CA ALA A 137 -1.84 0.97 15.64
C ALA A 137 -1.76 1.59 17.04
N PHE A 138 -2.04 2.90 17.18
CA PHE A 138 -2.13 3.56 18.49
C PHE A 138 -3.35 3.06 19.29
N THR A 139 -4.53 3.05 18.67
CA THR A 139 -5.77 2.59 19.32
C THR A 139 -5.67 1.16 19.83
N HIS A 140 -5.03 0.25 19.07
CA HIS A 140 -4.81 -1.13 19.51
C HIS A 140 -3.85 -1.26 20.72
N ARG A 141 -2.89 -0.35 20.87
CA ARG A 141 -1.95 -0.35 22.01
C ARG A 141 -2.59 0.16 23.29
N GLU A 142 -3.49 1.13 23.22
CA GLU A 142 -4.21 1.64 24.40
C GLU A 142 -5.25 0.64 24.93
N ALA A 143 -5.71 -0.28 24.07
CA ALA A 143 -6.70 -1.29 24.41
C ALA A 143 -6.10 -2.62 24.92
N SER A 144 -4.77 -2.78 24.89
CA SER A 144 -4.04 -4.00 25.30
C SER A 144 -3.35 -3.83 26.66
#